data_AF-A0A078APD5-F1
#
_entry.id   AF-A0A078APD5-F1
#
_cell.length_a   1.000
_cell.length_b   1.000
_cell.length_c   1.000
_cell.angle_alpha   90.00
_cell.angle_beta   90.00
_cell.angle_gamma   90.00
#
_symmetry.space_group_name_H-M   'P 1'
#
loop_
_entity.id
_entity.type
_entity.pdbx_description
1 polymer ?
#
loop_
_entity_poly.entity_id
_entity_poly.type
_entity_poly.pdbx_seq_one_letter_code
_entity_poly.pdbx_strand_id
1 'polypeptide(L)'
;MKLQKTQEVEKKNIQVLDDQQRQIALEEQEVHKMRQILQQKKEIEKKKEKLNIQQAEEQKKMQQEQFLSQQKSELNQQINQQQTILSKSLVQEEVKQQITQQTQQQSAMPLAQSGQFYDNRLINKKNVKYLECNINIIEDNKKIKEFYIKLDAWYNSRKSAINMEFKKRYGQDIDGVLQNSLSRLEKLQELEKYQPQYVPGLIKQINQRNADNVMQALSSIQDTSDQKKVAYYRAAHVFFLKIFKLRQTGQKLEVFKSQYHDFYSDIIHNISYQMPQTNIKSILMGKALQYSCLLLPYYPDLKDFQDELDMANAMGYRKADQERENYEETSNRMSNYCRLMFSILVDDAHIERLFQMFVLYLNFRFHQLSSQIIFDLLDFTGYHLLRKYGKVFAEILEGMLCRGDGYCDRYEKYTSDQMINEIQNCEDVVGDEPDKSNTGITIVEIYNKKLRSQCESLIKDFRQKGINNNLPRY
;
A
#
# COMPACT_ATOMS: atom_id res chain seq x y z
N MET A 1 -29.09 -3.82 -106.77
CA MET A 1 -29.07 -2.41 -106.31
C MET A 1 -29.61 -2.21 -104.88
N LYS A 2 -30.70 -2.87 -104.46
CA LYS A 2 -31.21 -2.75 -103.07
C LYS A 2 -30.30 -3.41 -102.01
N LEU A 3 -29.68 -4.57 -102.32
CA LEU A 3 -28.83 -5.31 -101.36
C LEU A 3 -27.53 -4.57 -100.97
N GLN A 4 -26.89 -3.87 -101.92
CA GLN A 4 -25.66 -3.12 -101.68
C GLN A 4 -25.86 -1.91 -100.74
N LYS A 5 -26.99 -1.20 -100.88
CA LYS A 5 -27.30 -0.06 -100.00
C LYS A 5 -27.55 -0.49 -98.56
N THR A 6 -28.16 -1.67 -98.35
CA THR A 6 -28.38 -2.21 -97.00
C THR A 6 -27.07 -2.59 -96.32
N GLN A 7 -26.13 -3.22 -97.05
CA GLN A 7 -24.81 -3.58 -96.52
C GLN A 7 -23.94 -2.35 -96.19
N GLU A 8 -24.04 -1.26 -96.96
CA GLU A 8 -23.35 0.00 -96.63
C GLU A 8 -23.91 0.67 -95.38
N VAL A 9 -25.23 0.62 -95.19
CA VAL A 9 -25.88 1.18 -93.98
C VAL A 9 -25.52 0.36 -92.75
N GLU A 10 -25.51 -0.98 -92.83
CA GLU A 10 -25.06 -1.83 -91.73
C GLU A 10 -23.58 -1.61 -91.37
N LYS A 11 -22.69 -1.50 -92.37
CA LYS A 11 -21.27 -1.18 -92.12
C LYS A 11 -21.10 0.18 -91.44
N LYS A 12 -21.85 1.20 -91.86
CA LYS A 12 -21.82 2.52 -91.21
C LYS A 12 -22.36 2.48 -89.78
N ASN A 13 -23.42 1.71 -89.52
CA ASN A 13 -23.96 1.58 -88.17
C ASN A 13 -23.01 0.82 -87.24
N ILE A 14 -22.33 -0.23 -87.72
CA ILE A 14 -21.30 -0.96 -86.96
C ILE A 14 -20.11 -0.05 -86.66
N GLN A 15 -19.66 0.74 -87.65
CA GLN A 15 -18.57 1.71 -87.45
C GLN A 15 -18.90 2.75 -86.37
N VAL A 16 -20.13 3.29 -86.39
CA VAL A 16 -20.59 4.27 -85.38
C VAL A 16 -20.68 3.64 -83.98
N LEU A 17 -21.12 2.38 -83.86
CA LEU A 17 -21.15 1.65 -82.60
C LEU A 17 -19.74 1.37 -82.05
N ASP A 18 -18.79 0.98 -82.91
CA ASP A 18 -17.39 0.78 -82.54
C ASP A 18 -16.74 2.08 -82.07
N ASP A 19 -17.00 3.20 -82.76
CA ASP A 19 -16.48 4.51 -82.38
C ASP A 19 -17.08 4.99 -81.04
N GLN A 20 -18.37 4.74 -80.79
CA GLN A 20 -19.02 5.01 -79.50
C GLN A 20 -18.44 4.16 -78.37
N GLN A 21 -18.19 2.87 -78.59
CA GLN A 21 -17.59 2.00 -77.58
C GLN A 21 -16.15 2.41 -77.25
N ARG A 22 -15.37 2.82 -78.26
CA ARG A 22 -14.02 3.36 -78.03
C ARG A 22 -14.06 4.65 -77.23
N GLN A 23 -15.03 5.52 -77.49
CA GLN A 23 -15.18 6.77 -76.75
C GLN A 23 -15.57 6.54 -75.28
N ILE A 24 -16.51 5.62 -75.02
CA ILE A 24 -16.88 5.23 -73.65
C ILE A 24 -15.68 4.63 -72.91
N ALA A 25 -14.90 3.76 -73.56
CA ALA A 25 -13.70 3.17 -72.96
C ALA A 25 -12.63 4.21 -72.60
N LEU A 26 -12.47 5.25 -73.42
CA LEU A 26 -11.56 6.36 -73.14
C LEU A 26 -12.04 7.20 -71.94
N GLU A 27 -13.34 7.52 -71.89
CA GLU A 27 -13.95 8.25 -70.76
C GLU A 27 -13.83 7.48 -69.45
N GLU A 28 -14.06 6.15 -69.47
CA GLU A 28 -13.88 5.30 -68.29
C GLU A 28 -12.41 5.26 -67.81
N GLN A 29 -11.45 5.25 -68.75
CA GLN A 29 -10.03 5.30 -68.42
C GLN A 29 -9.64 6.64 -67.77
N GLU A 30 -10.20 7.75 -68.24
CA GLU A 30 -9.98 9.08 -67.64
C GLU A 30 -10.61 9.19 -66.25
N VAL A 31 -11.85 8.68 -66.07
CA VAL A 31 -12.51 8.63 -64.75
C VAL A 31 -11.71 7.77 -63.78
N HIS A 32 -11.15 6.64 -64.23
CA HIS A 32 -10.31 5.80 -63.39
C HIS A 32 -9.03 6.52 -62.94
N LYS A 33 -8.33 7.19 -63.87
CA LYS A 33 -7.15 8.03 -63.54
C LYS A 33 -7.51 9.14 -62.55
N MET A 34 -8.65 9.80 -62.72
CA MET A 34 -9.11 10.87 -61.84
C MET A 34 -9.41 10.35 -60.42
N ARG A 35 -9.99 9.15 -60.29
CA ARG A 35 -10.20 8.49 -58.98
C ARG A 35 -8.88 8.16 -58.28
N GLN A 36 -7.88 7.65 -59.01
CA GLN A 36 -6.55 7.38 -58.45
C GLN A 36 -5.88 8.66 -57.92
N ILE A 37 -5.97 9.77 -58.68
CA ILE A 37 -5.45 11.08 -58.26
C ILE A 37 -6.17 11.58 -57.00
N LEU A 38 -7.49 11.43 -56.91
CA LEU A 38 -8.26 11.84 -55.74
C LEU A 38 -7.88 11.02 -54.49
N GLN A 39 -7.62 9.73 -54.65
CA GLN A 39 -7.21 8.85 -53.55
C GLN A 39 -5.80 9.21 -53.05
N GLN A 40 -4.85 9.47 -53.96
CA GLN A 40 -3.51 9.96 -53.60
C GLN A 40 -3.57 11.31 -52.88
N LYS A 41 -4.43 12.24 -53.32
CA LYS A 41 -4.63 13.53 -52.62
C LYS A 41 -5.11 13.34 -51.18
N LYS A 42 -6.08 12.44 -50.94
CA LYS A 42 -6.57 12.14 -49.58
C LYS A 42 -5.50 11.52 -48.68
N GLU A 43 -4.63 10.68 -49.23
CA GLU A 43 -3.51 10.10 -48.48
C GLU A 43 -2.45 11.15 -48.12
N ILE A 44 -2.14 12.07 -49.03
CA ILE A 44 -1.23 13.20 -48.77
C ILE A 44 -1.81 14.12 -47.69
N GLU A 45 -3.10 14.40 -47.72
CA GLU A 45 -3.77 15.25 -46.73
C GLU A 45 -3.75 14.61 -45.33
N LYS A 46 -4.04 13.30 -45.23
CA LYS A 46 -3.89 12.55 -43.97
C LYS A 46 -2.45 12.53 -43.45
N LYS A 47 -1.45 12.46 -44.34
CA LYS A 47 -0.03 12.53 -43.95
C LYS A 47 0.35 13.93 -43.44
N LYS A 48 -0.15 15.00 -44.07
CA LYS A 48 0.05 16.38 -43.60
C LYS A 48 -0.59 16.61 -42.23
N GLU A 49 -1.79 16.10 -42.00
CA GLU A 49 -2.47 16.22 -40.71
C GLU A 49 -1.69 15.51 -39.60
N LYS A 50 -1.20 14.29 -39.84
CA LYS A 50 -0.33 13.58 -38.90
C LYS A 50 0.97 14.32 -38.60
N LEU A 51 1.60 14.92 -39.62
CA LEU A 51 2.83 15.69 -39.45
C LEU A 51 2.59 16.96 -38.61
N ASN A 52 1.47 17.65 -38.83
CA ASN A 52 1.11 18.84 -38.04
C ASN A 52 0.84 18.49 -36.56
N ILE A 53 0.19 17.35 -36.28
CA ILE A 53 -0.02 16.86 -34.91
C ILE A 53 1.33 16.56 -34.25
N GLN A 54 2.23 15.87 -34.95
CA GLN A 54 3.55 15.53 -34.43
C GLN A 54 4.41 16.76 -34.14
N GLN A 55 4.38 17.77 -35.03
CA GLN A 55 5.07 19.05 -34.81
C GLN A 55 4.49 19.83 -33.62
N ALA A 56 3.17 19.80 -33.41
CA ALA A 56 2.53 20.42 -32.26
C ALA A 56 2.90 19.72 -30.94
N GLU A 57 3.04 18.39 -30.95
CA GLU A 57 3.52 17.61 -29.80
C GLU A 57 4.98 17.92 -29.47
N GLU A 58 5.86 18.03 -30.47
CA GLU A 58 7.27 18.43 -30.27
C GLU A 58 7.39 19.86 -29.73
N GLN A 59 6.58 20.81 -30.21
CA GLN A 59 6.54 22.17 -29.67
C GLN A 59 6.07 22.19 -28.20
N LYS A 60 5.04 21.41 -27.85
CA LYS A 60 4.60 21.26 -26.46
C LYS A 60 5.70 20.67 -25.57
N LYS A 61 6.43 19.69 -26.08
CA LYS A 61 7.54 19.05 -25.34
C LYS A 61 8.69 20.04 -25.09
N MET A 62 9.07 20.83 -26.11
CA MET A 62 10.07 21.89 -25.94
C MET A 62 9.63 22.97 -24.95
N GLN A 63 8.36 23.40 -24.96
CA GLN A 63 7.84 24.35 -23.98
C GLN A 63 7.86 23.78 -22.56
N GLN A 64 7.54 22.48 -22.40
CA GLN A 64 7.58 21.81 -21.11
C GLN A 64 9.02 21.67 -20.58
N GLU A 65 10.00 21.38 -21.44
CA GLU A 65 11.42 21.33 -21.09
C GLU A 65 11.98 22.70 -20.71
N GLN A 66 11.58 23.78 -21.40
CA GLN A 66 11.92 25.15 -21.01
C GLN A 66 11.32 25.54 -19.66
N PHE A 67 10.07 25.20 -19.41
CA PHE A 67 9.41 25.46 -18.11
C PHE A 67 10.08 24.71 -16.96
N LEU A 68 10.45 23.43 -17.16
CA LEU A 68 11.19 22.63 -16.17
C LEU A 68 12.59 23.20 -15.90
N SER A 69 13.26 23.71 -16.94
CA SER A 69 14.56 24.38 -16.81
C SER A 69 14.46 25.66 -15.97
N GLN A 70 13.42 26.47 -16.19
CA GLN A 70 13.15 27.68 -15.39
C GLN A 70 12.83 27.34 -13.93
N GLN A 71 11.97 26.36 -13.66
CA GLN A 71 11.68 25.92 -12.28
C GLN A 71 12.94 25.43 -11.56
N LYS A 72 13.83 24.69 -12.24
CA LYS A 72 15.08 24.21 -11.65
C LYS A 72 16.04 25.36 -11.30
N SER A 73 16.08 26.40 -12.14
CA SER A 73 16.85 27.62 -11.89
C SER A 73 16.32 28.37 -10.66
N GLU A 74 15.00 28.56 -10.57
CA GLU A 74 14.34 29.23 -9.44
C GLU A 74 14.53 28.46 -8.13
N LEU A 75 14.38 27.13 -8.16
CA LEU A 75 14.60 26.27 -6.99
C LEU A 75 16.05 26.33 -6.51
N ASN A 76 17.02 26.32 -7.43
CA ASN A 76 18.44 26.45 -7.07
C ASN A 76 18.75 27.84 -6.50
N GLN A 77 18.11 28.91 -6.99
CA GLN A 77 18.22 30.24 -6.37
C GLN A 77 17.63 30.26 -4.97
N GLN A 78 16.47 29.63 -4.73
CA GLN A 78 15.86 29.53 -3.40
C GLN A 78 16.72 28.70 -2.43
N ILE A 79 17.30 27.60 -2.87
CA ILE A 79 18.22 26.77 -2.07
C ILE A 79 19.48 27.58 -1.71
N ASN A 80 20.07 28.29 -2.66
CA ASN A 80 21.23 29.14 -2.39
C ASN A 80 20.88 30.31 -1.45
N GLN A 81 19.70 30.90 -1.57
CA GLN A 81 19.22 31.93 -0.63
C GLN A 81 19.00 31.35 0.77
N GLN A 82 18.40 30.17 0.91
CA GLN A 82 18.23 29.50 2.20
C GLN A 82 19.57 29.08 2.83
N GLN A 83 20.52 28.58 2.05
CA GLN A 83 21.87 28.27 2.53
C GLN A 83 22.64 29.54 2.94
N THR A 84 22.42 30.67 2.25
CA THR A 84 23.00 31.97 2.64
C THR A 84 22.35 32.53 3.91
N ILE A 85 21.05 32.30 4.13
CA ILE A 85 20.34 32.67 5.37
C ILE A 85 20.80 31.80 6.55
N LEU A 86 20.96 30.49 6.33
CA LEU A 86 21.46 29.53 7.33
C LEU A 86 22.93 29.77 7.71
N SER A 87 23.76 30.21 6.76
CA SER A 87 25.17 30.56 7.02
C SER A 87 25.35 31.94 7.65
N LYS A 88 24.34 32.83 7.56
CA LYS A 88 24.31 34.13 8.26
C LYS A 88 23.60 34.09 9.62
N SER A 89 22.97 32.98 10.00
CA SER A 89 22.36 32.77 11.33
C SER A 89 23.20 31.85 12.23
N LEU A 90 24.53 31.96 12.17
CA LEU A 90 25.47 31.37 13.12
C LEU A 90 25.42 32.16 14.46
N VAL A 91 24.34 31.96 15.20
CA VAL A 91 24.31 32.05 16.66
C VAL A 91 23.53 30.81 17.14
N GLN A 92 24.17 29.65 17.03
CA GLN A 92 23.65 28.38 17.55
C GLN A 92 24.59 27.85 18.63
N GLU A 93 24.70 28.58 19.74
CA GLU A 93 25.22 28.01 20.99
C GLU A 93 24.33 28.29 22.23
N GLU A 94 23.28 29.13 22.14
CA GLU A 94 22.44 29.42 23.32
C GLU A 94 21.06 28.73 23.34
N VAL A 95 20.57 28.14 22.24
CA VAL A 95 19.24 27.49 22.22
C VAL A 95 19.27 26.01 22.64
N LYS A 96 20.44 25.37 22.62
CA LYS A 96 20.60 23.98 23.12
C LYS A 96 20.58 23.88 24.65
N GLN A 97 20.81 24.96 25.39
CA GLN A 97 20.82 24.91 26.85
C GLN A 97 19.47 25.25 27.51
N GLN A 98 18.54 25.94 26.82
CA GLN A 98 17.21 26.24 27.39
C GLN A 98 16.16 25.13 27.16
N ILE A 99 16.34 24.26 26.15
CA ILE A 99 15.41 23.13 25.93
C ILE A 99 15.69 21.97 26.91
N THR A 100 16.88 21.88 27.51
CA THR A 100 17.21 20.82 28.49
C THR A 100 16.65 21.08 29.89
N GLN A 101 16.16 22.29 30.21
CA GLN A 101 15.65 22.62 31.55
C GLN A 101 14.10 22.65 31.68
N GLN A 102 13.34 22.55 30.59
CA GLN A 102 11.86 22.52 30.67
C GLN A 102 11.21 21.15 30.42
N THR A 103 11.97 20.10 30.08
CA THR A 103 11.43 18.73 29.92
C THR A 103 11.52 17.88 31.19
N GLN A 104 11.63 18.49 32.38
CA GLN A 104 11.62 17.77 33.68
C GLN A 104 10.31 17.85 34.46
N GLN A 105 9.25 18.47 33.94
CA GLN A 105 7.94 18.44 34.59
C GLN A 105 6.80 18.22 33.59
N GLN A 106 6.69 16.99 33.07
CA GLN A 106 5.42 16.38 32.67
C GLN A 106 5.66 14.89 32.37
N SER A 107 5.48 14.07 33.41
CA SER A 107 5.07 12.66 33.39
C SER A 107 5.56 11.79 32.22
N ALA A 108 6.86 11.53 32.15
CA ALA A 108 7.39 10.38 31.43
C ALA A 108 7.04 9.10 32.22
N MET A 109 6.28 8.19 31.61
CA MET A 109 6.13 6.83 32.16
C MET A 109 7.50 6.15 32.19
N PRO A 110 7.92 5.53 33.30
CA PRO A 110 9.20 4.86 33.39
C PRO A 110 9.15 3.55 32.58
N LEU A 111 9.97 3.48 31.53
CA LEU A 111 10.32 2.24 30.83
C LEU A 111 11.55 1.65 31.54
N ALA A 112 11.34 0.76 32.50
CA ALA A 112 12.28 -0.28 32.91
C ALA A 112 11.71 -1.04 34.11
N GLN A 113 11.36 -2.31 33.91
CA GLN A 113 11.78 -3.40 34.80
C GLN A 113 11.49 -4.75 34.12
N SER A 114 12.55 -5.53 33.99
CA SER A 114 12.60 -6.85 33.38
C SER A 114 11.83 -7.88 34.21
N GLY A 115 10.81 -8.51 33.62
CA GLY A 115 10.26 -9.77 34.08
C GLY A 115 10.86 -10.92 33.27
N GLN A 116 11.56 -11.84 33.94
CA GLN A 116 12.03 -13.09 33.34
C GLN A 116 10.86 -14.05 33.09
N PHE A 117 10.78 -14.63 31.90
CA PHE A 117 10.10 -15.91 31.67
C PHE A 117 10.91 -16.78 30.69
N TYR A 118 11.03 -18.06 31.06
CA TYR A 118 11.71 -19.12 30.33
C TYR A 118 10.71 -19.86 29.42
N ASP A 119 11.00 -19.94 28.11
CA ASP A 119 11.30 -21.22 27.42
C ASP A 119 11.96 -20.90 26.04
N ASN A 120 13.27 -20.64 26.09
CA ASN A 120 14.14 -20.16 25.01
C ASN A 120 14.62 -21.31 24.08
N ARG A 121 13.72 -21.96 23.32
CA ARG A 121 14.15 -23.12 22.50
C ARG A 121 14.70 -22.80 21.10
N LEU A 122 14.51 -21.59 20.55
CA LEU A 122 15.24 -21.14 19.34
C LEU A 122 16.52 -20.36 19.66
N ILE A 123 16.59 -19.69 20.82
CA ILE A 123 17.55 -18.60 21.04
C ILE A 123 18.87 -19.02 21.70
N ASN A 124 18.92 -20.13 22.44
CA ASN A 124 20.08 -20.35 23.32
C ASN A 124 21.23 -21.18 22.75
N LYS A 125 21.30 -21.43 21.43
CA LYS A 125 22.49 -22.07 20.85
C LYS A 125 23.66 -21.09 20.61
N LYS A 126 23.47 -19.76 20.66
CA LYS A 126 24.53 -18.77 20.31
C LYS A 126 24.70 -17.48 21.15
N ASN A 127 24.02 -17.28 22.31
CA ASN A 127 24.18 -16.05 23.14
C ASN A 127 24.06 -14.73 22.36
N VAL A 128 22.92 -14.56 21.67
CA VAL A 128 22.75 -13.46 20.71
C VAL A 128 21.77 -12.42 21.26
N LYS A 129 22.29 -11.30 21.81
CA LYS A 129 21.52 -10.24 22.48
C LYS A 129 20.35 -9.65 21.68
N TYR A 130 20.41 -9.65 20.34
CA TYR A 130 19.36 -9.04 19.50
C TYR A 130 18.13 -9.93 19.29
N LEU A 131 18.15 -11.16 19.81
CA LEU A 131 16.97 -12.04 19.86
C LEU A 131 16.23 -11.97 21.19
N GLU A 132 16.73 -11.19 22.17
CA GLU A 132 16.02 -10.97 23.43
C GLU A 132 14.71 -10.22 23.17
N CYS A 133 13.59 -10.83 23.59
CA CYS A 133 12.26 -10.27 23.41
C CYS A 133 12.08 -8.99 24.23
N ASN A 134 11.83 -7.85 23.57
CA ASN A 134 11.38 -6.65 24.25
C ASN A 134 9.87 -6.71 24.56
N ILE A 135 9.52 -7.25 25.72
CA ILE A 135 8.12 -7.41 26.17
C ILE A 135 7.39 -6.06 26.29
N ASN A 136 8.11 -4.94 26.50
CA ASN A 136 7.48 -3.62 26.60
C ASN A 136 6.70 -3.23 25.34
N ILE A 137 7.04 -3.80 24.18
CA ILE A 137 6.32 -3.55 22.92
C ILE A 137 4.88 -4.07 22.99
N ILE A 138 4.63 -5.16 23.73
CA ILE A 138 3.29 -5.67 23.95
C ILE A 138 2.47 -4.62 24.72
N GLU A 139 3.02 -4.11 25.83
CA GLU A 139 2.36 -3.09 26.65
C GLU A 139 2.17 -1.76 25.90
N ASP A 140 3.16 -1.34 25.12
CA ASP A 140 3.03 -0.14 24.29
C ASP A 140 1.98 -0.30 23.20
N ASN A 141 1.90 -1.46 22.55
CA ASN A 141 0.85 -1.72 21.57
C ASN A 141 -0.55 -1.80 22.24
N LYS A 142 -0.66 -2.35 23.46
CA LYS A 142 -1.91 -2.32 24.25
C LYS A 142 -2.34 -0.88 24.54
N LYS A 143 -1.41 0.00 24.96
CA LYS A 143 -1.68 1.43 25.17
C LYS A 143 -2.16 2.12 23.89
N ILE A 144 -1.59 1.79 22.74
CA ILE A 144 -2.03 2.32 21.43
C ILE A 144 -3.46 1.85 21.10
N LYS A 145 -3.78 0.57 21.32
CA LYS A 145 -5.14 0.02 21.15
C LYS A 145 -6.14 0.73 22.07
N GLU A 146 -5.83 0.88 23.35
CA GLU A 146 -6.69 1.57 24.31
C GLU A 146 -6.89 3.04 23.98
N PHE A 147 -5.83 3.73 23.55
CA PHE A 147 -5.91 5.11 23.07
C PHE A 147 -6.92 5.24 21.92
N TYR A 148 -6.86 4.33 20.93
CA TYR A 148 -7.83 4.32 19.83
C TYR A 148 -9.26 4.05 20.34
N ILE A 149 -9.46 3.05 21.19
CA ILE A 149 -10.81 2.71 21.71
C ILE A 149 -11.42 3.91 22.44
N LYS A 150 -10.66 4.58 23.31
CA LYS A 150 -11.09 5.79 24.02
C LYS A 150 -11.41 6.94 23.05
N LEU A 151 -10.59 7.11 22.02
CA LEU A 151 -10.79 8.12 20.99
C LEU A 151 -12.05 7.86 20.14
N ASP A 152 -12.28 6.61 19.76
CA ASP A 152 -13.44 6.18 18.97
C ASP A 152 -14.74 6.37 19.75
N ALA A 153 -14.79 5.93 21.01
CA ALA A 153 -15.93 6.15 21.91
C ALA A 153 -16.21 7.64 22.16
N TRP A 154 -15.16 8.43 22.40
CA TRP A 154 -15.27 9.88 22.54
C TRP A 154 -15.87 10.54 21.28
N TYR A 155 -15.39 10.16 20.09
CA TYR A 155 -15.92 10.71 18.84
C TYR A 155 -17.38 10.31 18.64
N ASN A 156 -17.72 9.04 18.82
CA ASN A 156 -19.08 8.53 18.58
C ASN A 156 -20.11 9.17 19.52
N SER A 157 -19.76 9.36 20.80
CA SER A 157 -20.64 10.04 21.77
C SER A 157 -20.90 11.52 21.44
N ARG A 158 -20.01 12.17 20.67
CA ARG A 158 -20.08 13.61 20.34
C ARG A 158 -20.35 13.89 18.87
N LYS A 159 -20.47 12.86 18.02
CA LYS A 159 -20.51 12.96 16.56
C LYS A 159 -21.53 13.99 16.06
N SER A 160 -22.76 13.97 16.58
CA SER A 160 -23.82 14.90 16.17
C SER A 160 -23.50 16.36 16.53
N ALA A 161 -23.00 16.60 17.75
CA ALA A 161 -22.62 17.94 18.20
C ALA A 161 -21.43 18.50 17.41
N ILE A 162 -20.41 17.68 17.19
CA ILE A 162 -19.23 18.01 16.38
C ILE A 162 -19.65 18.35 14.95
N ASN A 163 -20.47 17.53 14.31
CA ASN A 163 -20.91 17.78 12.94
C ASN A 163 -21.74 19.06 12.83
N MET A 164 -22.57 19.38 13.83
CA MET A 164 -23.28 20.66 13.88
C MET A 164 -22.31 21.84 14.01
N GLU A 165 -21.27 21.73 14.85
CA GLU A 165 -20.26 22.78 15.00
C GLU A 165 -19.46 22.99 13.70
N PHE A 166 -19.04 21.91 13.05
CA PHE A 166 -18.35 21.98 11.76
C PHE A 166 -19.25 22.61 10.69
N LYS A 167 -20.52 22.20 10.59
CA LYS A 167 -21.48 22.82 9.67
C LYS A 167 -21.66 24.31 9.94
N LYS A 168 -21.75 24.71 11.21
CA LYS A 168 -21.88 26.12 11.60
C LYS A 168 -20.65 26.96 11.20
N ARG A 169 -19.44 26.41 11.36
CA ARG A 169 -18.19 27.15 11.12
C ARG A 169 -17.72 27.11 9.66
N TYR A 170 -17.83 25.96 9.01
CA TYR A 170 -17.25 25.70 7.68
C TYR A 170 -18.30 25.49 6.58
N GLY A 171 -19.60 25.57 6.90
CA GLY A 171 -20.70 25.36 5.96
C GLY A 171 -20.94 23.90 5.56
N GLN A 172 -20.11 22.97 6.04
CA GLN A 172 -20.16 21.53 5.75
C GLN A 172 -19.72 20.74 6.99
N ASP A 173 -20.07 19.46 7.05
CA ASP A 173 -19.57 18.60 8.13
C ASP A 173 -18.08 18.29 7.96
N ILE A 174 -17.49 17.66 8.97
CA ILE A 174 -16.06 17.36 8.95
C ILE A 174 -15.66 16.46 7.77
N ASP A 175 -16.55 15.56 7.36
CA ASP A 175 -16.30 14.73 6.20
C ASP A 175 -16.26 15.60 4.95
N GLY A 176 -17.18 16.54 4.75
CA GLY A 176 -17.10 17.52 3.65
C GLY A 176 -15.82 18.37 3.67
N VAL A 177 -15.40 18.87 4.84
CA VAL A 177 -14.15 19.65 5.00
C VAL A 177 -12.94 18.84 4.54
N LEU A 178 -12.83 17.59 5.01
CA LEU A 178 -11.68 16.73 4.74
C LEU A 178 -11.77 16.05 3.36
N GLN A 179 -12.97 15.72 2.90
CA GLN A 179 -13.21 14.98 1.65
C GLN A 179 -12.87 15.82 0.43
N ASN A 180 -12.94 17.15 0.47
CA ASN A 180 -12.46 17.98 -0.64
C ASN A 180 -10.95 17.81 -0.89
N SER A 181 -10.13 17.70 0.16
CA SER A 181 -8.69 17.48 0.04
C SER A 181 -8.34 16.00 -0.12
N LEU A 182 -9.08 15.12 0.55
CA LEU A 182 -8.83 13.68 0.53
C LEU A 182 -9.42 12.98 -0.70
N SER A 183 -10.52 13.43 -1.30
CA SER A 183 -11.06 12.85 -2.55
C SER A 183 -10.21 13.17 -3.77
N ARG A 184 -9.44 14.27 -3.71
CA ARG A 184 -8.50 14.73 -4.74
C ARG A 184 -7.11 14.10 -4.65
N LEU A 185 -6.88 13.21 -3.68
CA LEU A 185 -5.60 12.48 -3.64
C LEU A 185 -5.43 11.75 -4.96
N GLU A 186 -4.40 12.14 -5.71
CA GLU A 186 -4.05 11.50 -6.97
C GLU A 186 -3.87 10.01 -6.70
N LYS A 187 -4.48 9.17 -7.53
CA LYS A 187 -4.46 7.72 -7.35
C LYS A 187 -3.28 7.14 -8.10
N LEU A 188 -2.63 6.14 -7.53
CA LEU A 188 -1.60 5.36 -8.24
C LEU A 188 -2.10 4.77 -9.58
N GLN A 189 -3.42 4.57 -9.75
CA GLN A 189 -4.04 4.19 -11.04
C GLN A 189 -3.79 5.20 -12.17
N GLU A 190 -3.71 6.49 -11.84
CA GLU A 190 -3.48 7.55 -12.82
C GLU A 190 -2.02 7.54 -13.33
N LEU A 191 -1.14 6.84 -12.60
CA LEU A 191 0.26 6.66 -12.93
C LEU A 191 0.53 5.53 -13.92
N GLU A 192 -0.45 4.65 -14.17
CA GLU A 192 -0.34 3.56 -15.15
C GLU A 192 -0.04 4.04 -16.58
N LYS A 193 -0.27 5.34 -16.86
CA LYS A 193 -0.03 5.97 -18.16
C LYS A 193 1.43 6.37 -18.40
N TYR A 194 2.29 6.36 -17.37
CA TYR A 194 3.67 6.79 -17.48
C TYR A 194 4.63 5.60 -17.58
N GLN A 195 5.74 5.75 -18.33
CA GLN A 195 6.72 4.67 -18.49
C GLN A 195 7.42 4.33 -17.17
N PRO A 196 7.71 3.03 -16.89
CA PRO A 196 8.23 2.54 -15.59
C PRO A 196 9.45 3.29 -15.05
N GLN A 197 10.35 3.77 -15.92
CA GLN A 197 11.57 4.45 -15.46
C GLN A 197 11.34 5.84 -14.83
N TYR A 198 10.18 6.48 -15.09
CA TYR A 198 9.85 7.79 -14.50
C TYR A 198 8.98 7.68 -13.24
N VAL A 199 8.51 6.47 -12.93
CA VAL A 199 7.50 6.21 -11.90
C VAL A 199 7.99 6.51 -10.48
N PRO A 200 9.22 6.16 -10.05
CA PRO A 200 9.60 6.38 -8.64
C PRO A 200 9.70 7.86 -8.25
N GLY A 201 10.34 8.69 -9.07
CA GLY A 201 10.47 10.13 -8.81
C GLY A 201 9.13 10.86 -8.84
N LEU A 202 8.24 10.45 -9.75
CA LEU A 202 6.90 11.01 -9.87
C LEU A 202 6.00 10.59 -8.70
N ILE A 203 6.04 9.31 -8.28
CA ILE A 203 5.33 8.82 -7.09
C ILE A 203 5.71 9.65 -5.86
N LYS A 204 7.01 9.91 -5.66
CA LYS A 204 7.48 10.70 -4.51
C LYS A 204 6.92 12.13 -4.50
N GLN A 205 6.91 12.80 -5.66
CA GLN A 205 6.34 14.14 -5.79
C GLN A 205 4.83 14.15 -5.53
N ILE A 206 4.12 13.13 -6.04
CA ILE A 206 2.68 12.97 -5.84
C ILE A 206 2.36 12.67 -4.37
N ASN A 207 3.10 11.78 -3.74
CA ASN A 207 2.96 11.46 -2.32
C ASN A 207 3.21 12.70 -1.45
N GLN A 208 4.22 13.51 -1.79
CA GLN A 208 4.47 14.78 -1.10
C GLN A 208 3.30 15.75 -1.28
N ARG A 209 2.85 15.99 -2.52
CA ARG A 209 1.70 16.87 -2.80
C ARG A 209 0.43 16.40 -2.07
N ASN A 210 0.18 15.10 -2.09
CA ASN A 210 -0.92 14.46 -1.39
C ASN A 210 -0.82 14.68 0.12
N ALA A 211 0.36 14.53 0.71
CA ALA A 211 0.60 14.84 2.11
C ALA A 211 0.35 16.34 2.39
N ASP A 212 0.91 17.24 1.59
CA ASP A 212 0.78 18.69 1.74
C ASP A 212 -0.69 19.13 1.71
N ASN A 213 -1.48 18.59 0.78
CA ASN A 213 -2.92 18.84 0.68
C ASN A 213 -3.66 18.43 1.96
N VAL A 214 -3.29 17.30 2.56
CA VAL A 214 -3.89 16.83 3.81
C VAL A 214 -3.44 17.69 4.99
N MET A 215 -2.15 18.01 5.07
CA MET A 215 -1.60 18.85 6.13
C MET A 215 -2.18 20.26 6.08
N GLN A 216 -2.37 20.83 4.89
CA GLN A 216 -3.03 22.12 4.70
C GLN A 216 -4.50 22.06 5.16
N ALA A 217 -5.24 21.00 4.80
CA ALA A 217 -6.62 20.81 5.25
C ALA A 217 -6.70 20.71 6.78
N LEU A 218 -5.82 19.90 7.39
CA LEU A 218 -5.74 19.75 8.84
C LEU A 218 -5.34 21.05 9.56
N SER A 219 -4.45 21.84 8.97
CA SER A 219 -3.99 23.12 9.52
C SER A 219 -5.02 24.24 9.37
N SER A 220 -5.92 24.14 8.37
CA SER A 220 -6.99 25.11 8.16
C SER A 220 -8.12 25.04 9.20
N ILE A 221 -8.16 23.97 9.99
CA ILE A 221 -9.18 23.76 11.03
C ILE A 221 -8.77 24.53 12.29
N GLN A 222 -9.66 25.43 12.73
CA GLN A 222 -9.46 26.33 13.87
C GLN A 222 -9.07 25.63 15.17
N ASP A 223 -8.43 26.41 16.05
CA ASP A 223 -7.63 25.98 17.18
C ASP A 223 -8.40 25.56 18.45
N THR A 224 -9.62 25.01 18.33
CA THR A 224 -10.17 24.29 19.49
C THR A 224 -9.54 22.89 19.52
N SER A 225 -9.06 22.47 20.69
CA SER A 225 -8.41 21.16 20.85
C SER A 225 -9.30 20.02 20.34
N ASP A 226 -10.61 20.15 20.53
CA ASP A 226 -11.59 19.17 20.10
C ASP A 226 -11.72 19.10 18.57
N GLN A 227 -11.81 20.23 17.85
CA GLN A 227 -11.92 20.21 16.39
C GLN A 227 -10.69 19.60 15.71
N LYS A 228 -9.48 19.97 16.17
CA LYS A 228 -8.24 19.36 15.67
C LYS A 228 -8.20 17.87 15.94
N LYS A 229 -8.57 17.45 17.15
CA LYS A 229 -8.62 16.03 17.54
C LYS A 229 -9.58 15.23 16.66
N VAL A 230 -10.78 15.75 16.36
CA VAL A 230 -11.72 15.08 15.44
C VAL A 230 -11.13 15.04 14.03
N ALA A 231 -10.53 16.13 13.55
CA ALA A 231 -9.94 16.18 12.22
C ALA A 231 -8.85 15.12 12.03
N TYR A 232 -7.98 14.95 13.01
CA TYR A 232 -6.93 13.93 12.99
C TYR A 232 -7.52 12.51 12.98
N TYR A 233 -8.50 12.26 13.85
CA TYR A 233 -9.22 10.98 13.89
C TYR A 233 -9.91 10.66 12.54
N ARG A 234 -10.59 11.64 11.93
CA ARG A 234 -11.28 11.45 10.65
C ARG A 234 -10.32 11.29 9.49
N ALA A 235 -9.23 12.06 9.43
CA ALA A 235 -8.20 11.87 8.42
C ALA A 235 -7.61 10.45 8.47
N ALA A 236 -7.25 9.97 9.67
CA ALA A 236 -6.79 8.59 9.86
C ALA A 236 -7.85 7.56 9.41
N HIS A 237 -9.12 7.78 9.78
CA HIS A 237 -10.22 6.91 9.37
C HIS A 237 -10.41 6.86 7.84
N VAL A 238 -10.25 7.99 7.15
CA VAL A 238 -10.33 8.03 5.69
C VAL A 238 -9.16 7.30 5.04
N PHE A 239 -7.92 7.48 5.53
CA PHE A 239 -6.78 6.70 5.06
C PHE A 239 -7.01 5.20 5.25
N PHE A 240 -7.48 4.80 6.43
CA PHE A 240 -7.86 3.42 6.71
C PHE A 240 -8.87 2.91 5.67
N LEU A 241 -9.97 3.63 5.44
CA LEU A 241 -10.98 3.22 4.46
C LEU A 241 -10.42 3.16 3.03
N LYS A 242 -9.56 4.10 2.62
CA LYS A 242 -8.95 4.08 1.28
C LYS A 242 -8.06 2.87 1.08
N ILE A 243 -7.17 2.60 2.04
CA ILE A 243 -6.26 1.45 2.00
C ILE A 243 -7.06 0.14 2.00
N PHE A 244 -8.14 0.05 2.78
CA PHE A 244 -8.98 -1.15 2.86
C PHE A 244 -9.93 -1.34 1.65
N LYS A 245 -10.52 -0.26 1.09
CA LYS A 245 -11.48 -0.35 -0.02
C LYS A 245 -10.84 -0.66 -1.37
N LEU A 246 -9.57 -0.30 -1.58
CA LEU A 246 -8.86 -0.54 -2.87
C LEU A 246 -8.80 -2.01 -3.29
N ARG A 247 -9.01 -2.95 -2.35
CA ARG A 247 -9.03 -4.38 -2.63
C ARG A 247 -10.42 -4.91 -3.02
N GLN A 248 -11.51 -4.25 -2.63
CA GLN A 248 -12.88 -4.71 -2.92
C GLN A 248 -13.28 -4.50 -4.38
N THR A 249 -12.67 -3.55 -5.09
CA THR A 249 -12.87 -3.35 -6.54
C THR A 249 -12.04 -4.33 -7.38
N GLY A 250 -11.93 -5.58 -6.91
CA GLY A 250 -11.11 -6.63 -7.50
C GLY A 250 -11.34 -6.79 -9.00
N GLN A 251 -10.22 -6.84 -9.74
CA GLN A 251 -9.95 -7.61 -10.97
C GLN A 251 -8.86 -6.95 -11.85
N LYS A 252 -8.57 -5.64 -11.70
CA LYS A 252 -7.57 -4.94 -12.55
C LYS A 252 -6.24 -4.54 -11.89
N LEU A 253 -6.09 -4.73 -10.58
CA LEU A 253 -4.97 -4.13 -9.81
C LEU A 253 -3.88 -5.11 -9.37
N GLU A 254 -3.89 -6.36 -9.84
CA GLU A 254 -2.94 -7.39 -9.39
C GLU A 254 -1.47 -7.00 -9.58
N VAL A 255 -1.17 -6.21 -10.62
CA VAL A 255 0.20 -5.78 -10.97
C VAL A 255 0.77 -4.75 -9.97
N PHE A 256 -0.08 -4.06 -9.20
CA PHE A 256 0.35 -2.94 -8.36
C PHE A 256 -0.04 -3.07 -6.87
N LYS A 257 -0.57 -4.23 -6.43
CA LYS A 257 -1.10 -4.42 -5.07
C LYS A 257 -0.11 -4.00 -3.96
N SER A 258 1.18 -4.32 -4.09
CA SER A 258 2.21 -3.90 -3.11
C SER A 258 2.45 -2.38 -3.15
N GLN A 259 2.58 -1.82 -4.35
CA GLN A 259 2.83 -0.39 -4.56
C GLN A 259 1.72 0.52 -4.02
N TYR A 260 0.47 0.03 -3.92
CA TYR A 260 -0.61 0.80 -3.30
C TYR A 260 -0.40 1.02 -1.81
N HIS A 261 0.01 -0.01 -1.08
CA HIS A 261 0.25 0.13 0.36
C HIS A 261 1.42 1.08 0.61
N ASP A 262 2.50 0.94 -0.15
CA ASP A 262 3.66 1.82 -0.09
C ASP A 262 3.29 3.27 -0.42
N PHE A 263 2.48 3.49 -1.47
CA PHE A 263 2.00 4.80 -1.87
C PHE A 263 1.26 5.53 -0.74
N TYR A 264 0.31 4.88 -0.09
CA TYR A 264 -0.40 5.51 1.04
C TYR A 264 0.46 5.58 2.29
N SER A 265 1.36 4.63 2.51
CA SER A 265 2.29 4.65 3.63
C SER A 265 3.19 5.87 3.57
N ASP A 266 3.77 6.19 2.41
CA ASP A 266 4.60 7.37 2.20
C ASP A 266 3.86 8.67 2.56
N ILE A 267 2.61 8.80 2.14
CA ILE A 267 1.77 9.96 2.49
C ILE A 267 1.61 10.05 4.02
N ILE A 268 1.34 8.92 4.68
CA ILE A 268 1.19 8.85 6.14
C ILE A 268 2.52 9.15 6.86
N HIS A 269 3.65 8.67 6.33
CA HIS A 269 4.98 8.96 6.87
C HIS A 269 5.27 10.46 6.80
N ASN A 270 5.02 11.11 5.66
CA ASN A 270 5.21 12.55 5.49
C ASN A 270 4.36 13.37 6.47
N ILE A 271 3.07 13.02 6.59
CA ILE A 271 2.15 13.68 7.56
C ILE A 271 2.65 13.46 9.00
N SER A 272 3.01 12.23 9.35
CA SER A 272 3.45 11.89 10.71
C SER A 272 4.78 12.55 11.08
N TYR A 273 5.66 12.77 10.11
CA TYR A 273 6.96 13.43 10.31
C TYR A 273 6.79 14.94 10.49
N GLN A 274 5.97 15.59 9.65
CA GLN A 274 5.80 17.04 9.68
C GLN A 274 4.75 17.51 10.70
N MET A 275 3.78 16.67 11.04
CA MET A 275 2.72 16.95 12.02
C MET A 275 2.58 15.82 13.06
N PRO A 276 3.59 15.57 13.92
CA PRO A 276 3.59 14.47 14.88
C PRO A 276 2.41 14.53 15.86
N GLN A 277 1.90 15.72 16.19
CA GLN A 277 0.72 15.93 17.04
C GLN A 277 -0.57 15.28 16.50
N THR A 278 -0.61 14.95 15.20
CA THR A 278 -1.75 14.24 14.60
C THR A 278 -1.91 12.83 15.14
N ASN A 279 -0.82 12.22 15.62
CA ASN A 279 -0.79 10.82 16.06
C ASN A 279 -1.38 9.83 15.04
N ILE A 280 -1.31 10.17 13.74
CA ILE A 280 -2.05 9.45 12.69
C ILE A 280 -1.67 7.97 12.61
N LYS A 281 -0.38 7.64 12.78
CA LYS A 281 0.09 6.25 12.84
C LYS A 281 -0.49 5.51 14.05
N SER A 282 -0.46 6.11 15.24
CA SER A 282 -1.04 5.51 16.45
C SER A 282 -2.54 5.27 16.30
N ILE A 283 -3.28 6.16 15.64
CA ILE A 283 -4.71 5.97 15.36
C ILE A 283 -4.92 4.80 14.38
N LEU A 284 -4.14 4.73 13.30
CA LEU A 284 -4.21 3.63 12.31
C LEU A 284 -3.82 2.28 12.93
N MET A 285 -2.72 2.24 13.68
CA MET A 285 -2.27 1.05 14.42
C MET A 285 -3.32 0.62 15.44
N GLY A 286 -3.80 1.53 16.28
CA GLY A 286 -4.80 1.21 17.31
C GLY A 286 -6.08 0.67 16.70
N LYS A 287 -6.48 1.19 15.53
CA LYS A 287 -7.58 0.63 14.74
C LYS A 287 -7.31 -0.79 14.28
N ALA A 288 -6.12 -1.06 13.70
CA ALA A 288 -5.74 -2.41 13.29
C ALA A 288 -5.71 -3.39 14.48
N LEU A 289 -5.08 -3.01 15.58
CA LEU A 289 -4.98 -3.79 16.82
C LEU A 289 -6.32 -4.03 17.52
N GLN A 290 -7.32 -3.17 17.29
CA GLN A 290 -8.68 -3.41 17.76
C GLN A 290 -9.31 -4.61 17.05
N TYR A 291 -8.99 -4.86 15.77
CA TYR A 291 -9.62 -5.91 14.97
C TYR A 291 -9.13 -7.31 15.29
N SER A 292 -7.88 -7.47 15.72
CA SER A 292 -7.38 -8.77 16.14
C SER A 292 -6.30 -8.62 17.20
N CYS A 293 -6.46 -9.37 18.28
CA CYS A 293 -5.43 -9.52 19.30
C CYS A 293 -4.19 -10.25 18.79
N LEU A 294 -4.28 -11.04 17.70
CA LEU A 294 -3.15 -11.77 17.12
C LEU A 294 -2.15 -10.85 16.39
N LEU A 295 -2.54 -9.61 16.09
CA LEU A 295 -1.61 -8.56 15.63
C LEU A 295 -0.69 -8.05 16.74
N LEU A 296 -0.92 -8.52 17.97
CA LEU A 296 0.05 -8.54 19.04
C LEU A 296 0.64 -9.94 19.13
N PRO A 297 1.92 -10.08 19.48
CA PRO A 297 2.49 -11.36 19.89
C PRO A 297 1.99 -11.71 21.31
N TYR A 298 0.68 -11.85 21.44
CA TYR A 298 -0.08 -12.26 22.62
C TYR A 298 -1.20 -13.18 22.15
N TYR A 299 -1.37 -14.33 22.82
CA TYR A 299 -2.41 -15.27 22.49
C TYR A 299 -3.54 -15.10 23.49
N PRO A 300 -4.77 -14.95 22.99
CA PRO A 300 -5.93 -15.06 23.86
C PRO A 300 -5.97 -16.47 24.45
N ASP A 301 -6.09 -16.57 25.77
CA ASP A 301 -6.43 -17.81 26.45
C ASP A 301 -7.94 -17.79 26.71
N LEU A 302 -8.65 -18.92 26.56
CA LEU A 302 -10.11 -18.98 26.72
C LEU A 302 -10.56 -18.43 28.07
N LYS A 303 -9.73 -18.59 29.11
CA LYS A 303 -9.98 -18.03 30.46
C LYS A 303 -10.08 -16.49 30.50
N ASP A 304 -9.58 -15.81 29.48
CA ASP A 304 -9.62 -14.35 29.36
C ASP A 304 -10.95 -13.85 28.72
N PHE A 305 -11.82 -14.77 28.29
CA PHE A 305 -13.07 -14.48 27.56
C PHE A 305 -14.28 -15.13 28.24
N GLN A 306 -15.48 -14.62 27.95
CA GLN A 306 -16.71 -15.19 28.49
C GLN A 306 -17.03 -16.55 27.84
N ASP A 307 -16.76 -16.68 26.55
CA ASP A 307 -16.94 -17.89 25.77
C ASP A 307 -15.98 -17.96 24.57
N GLU A 308 -16.05 -19.06 23.81
CA GLU A 308 -15.23 -19.28 22.62
C GLU A 308 -15.55 -18.29 21.49
N LEU A 309 -16.78 -17.79 21.42
CA LEU A 309 -17.20 -16.85 20.40
C LEU A 309 -16.57 -15.48 20.63
N ASP A 310 -16.51 -15.02 21.88
CA ASP A 310 -15.80 -13.82 22.30
C ASP A 310 -14.30 -13.92 22.01
N MET A 311 -13.70 -15.08 22.29
CA MET A 311 -12.31 -15.36 21.93
C MET A 311 -12.10 -15.31 20.41
N ALA A 312 -12.97 -15.95 19.62
CA ALA A 312 -12.91 -15.93 18.16
C ALA A 312 -13.07 -14.51 17.59
N ASN A 313 -14.00 -13.72 18.13
CA ASN A 313 -14.18 -12.31 17.78
C ASN A 313 -12.91 -11.50 18.09
N ALA A 314 -12.28 -11.74 19.25
CA ALA A 314 -11.04 -11.09 19.63
C ALA A 314 -9.86 -11.50 18.74
N MET A 315 -9.83 -12.73 18.22
CA MET A 315 -8.87 -13.18 17.21
C MET A 315 -9.13 -12.60 15.81
N GLY A 316 -10.30 -11.97 15.60
CA GLY A 316 -10.65 -11.23 14.41
C GLY A 316 -11.58 -11.96 13.44
N TYR A 317 -12.16 -13.08 13.85
CA TYR A 317 -13.28 -13.72 13.14
C TYR A 317 -14.54 -12.84 13.26
N ARG A 318 -15.38 -12.80 12.23
CA ARG A 318 -16.71 -12.15 12.33
C ARG A 318 -17.80 -13.17 12.55
N LYS A 319 -18.95 -12.66 12.99
CA LYS A 319 -20.20 -13.40 13.03
C LYS A 319 -20.88 -13.29 11.65
N ALA A 320 -21.13 -14.42 11.01
CA ALA A 320 -22.01 -14.53 9.86
C ALA A 320 -23.23 -15.35 10.30
N ASP A 321 -24.40 -14.72 10.40
CA ASP A 321 -25.68 -15.41 10.66
C ASP A 321 -25.69 -16.43 11.83
N GLN A 322 -25.10 -16.04 12.97
CA GLN A 322 -24.93 -16.87 14.18
C GLN A 322 -23.79 -17.90 14.14
N GLU A 323 -23.13 -18.04 13.01
CA GLU A 323 -21.95 -18.89 12.84
C GLU A 323 -20.65 -18.06 12.74
N ARG A 324 -19.52 -18.74 12.92
CA ARG A 324 -18.19 -18.17 12.73
C ARG A 324 -17.92 -18.03 11.23
N GLU A 325 -17.45 -16.86 10.83
CA GLU A 325 -16.95 -16.62 9.47
C GLU A 325 -15.85 -17.63 9.10
N ASN A 326 -15.81 -18.02 7.83
CA ASN A 326 -14.79 -18.95 7.36
C ASN A 326 -13.36 -18.40 7.53
N TYR A 327 -12.39 -19.31 7.57
CA TYR A 327 -10.99 -18.94 7.77
C TYR A 327 -10.45 -18.08 6.63
N GLU A 328 -10.84 -18.35 5.38
CA GLU A 328 -10.30 -17.64 4.21
C GLU A 328 -10.62 -16.14 4.26
N GLU A 329 -11.85 -15.77 4.62
CA GLU A 329 -12.26 -14.37 4.76
C GLU A 329 -11.54 -13.69 5.93
N THR A 330 -11.38 -14.40 7.05
CA THR A 330 -10.62 -13.92 8.21
C THR A 330 -9.14 -13.71 7.86
N SER A 331 -8.52 -14.68 7.17
CA SER A 331 -7.14 -14.63 6.65
C SER A 331 -6.97 -13.45 5.70
N ASN A 332 -7.87 -13.29 4.73
CA ASN A 332 -7.81 -12.18 3.78
C ASN A 332 -7.87 -10.83 4.49
N ARG A 333 -8.73 -10.71 5.49
CA ARG A 333 -8.86 -9.49 6.29
C ARG A 333 -7.64 -9.28 7.20
N MET A 334 -7.10 -10.33 7.81
CA MET A 334 -5.86 -10.29 8.61
C MET A 334 -4.67 -9.77 7.80
N SER A 335 -4.49 -10.26 6.56
CA SER A 335 -3.42 -9.80 5.69
C SER A 335 -3.54 -8.30 5.39
N ASN A 336 -4.76 -7.77 5.25
CA ASN A 336 -4.96 -6.32 5.06
C ASN A 336 -4.56 -5.51 6.30
N TYR A 337 -4.85 -6.00 7.50
CA TYR A 337 -4.42 -5.36 8.74
C TYR A 337 -2.90 -5.40 8.90
N CYS A 338 -2.29 -6.56 8.62
CA CYS A 338 -0.83 -6.72 8.62
C CYS A 338 -0.18 -5.74 7.63
N ARG A 339 -0.67 -5.69 6.39
CA ARG A 339 -0.21 -4.76 5.35
C ARG A 339 -0.26 -3.31 5.81
N LEU A 340 -1.41 -2.85 6.31
CA LEU A 340 -1.56 -1.48 6.80
C LEU A 340 -0.59 -1.20 7.96
N MET A 341 -0.56 -2.08 8.96
CA MET A 341 0.18 -1.84 10.20
C MET A 341 1.69 -1.89 9.95
N PHE A 342 2.17 -2.86 9.19
CA PHE A 342 3.59 -3.03 8.94
C PHE A 342 4.11 -2.00 7.94
N SER A 343 3.34 -1.59 6.92
CA SER A 343 3.78 -0.56 5.98
C SER A 343 4.06 0.76 6.70
N ILE A 344 3.18 1.19 7.62
CA ILE A 344 3.36 2.48 8.34
C ILE A 344 4.47 2.45 9.39
N LEU A 345 5.14 1.31 9.58
CA LEU A 345 6.26 1.13 10.51
C LEU A 345 7.63 0.97 9.82
N VAL A 346 7.71 1.01 8.47
CA VAL A 346 8.98 0.78 7.75
C VAL A 346 9.95 1.95 7.81
N ASP A 347 9.53 3.13 8.28
CA ASP A 347 10.40 4.28 8.41
C ASP A 347 11.46 4.12 9.51
N ASP A 348 12.52 4.91 9.40
CA ASP A 348 13.69 4.82 10.29
C ASP A 348 13.37 4.93 11.78
N ALA A 349 12.31 5.68 12.15
CA ALA A 349 11.90 5.88 13.54
C ALA A 349 11.12 4.69 14.12
N HIS A 350 10.53 3.82 13.28
CA HIS A 350 9.63 2.75 13.74
C HIS A 350 10.08 1.34 13.33
N ILE A 351 11.01 1.21 12.40
CA ILE A 351 11.51 -0.08 11.90
C ILE A 351 12.18 -0.94 12.98
N GLU A 352 12.63 -0.34 14.09
CA GLU A 352 13.08 -1.09 15.27
C GLU A 352 11.92 -1.78 15.99
N ARG A 353 10.80 -1.09 16.20
CA ARG A 353 9.57 -1.68 16.73
C ARG A 353 9.10 -2.84 15.86
N LEU A 354 9.13 -2.66 14.54
CA LEU A 354 8.78 -3.69 13.57
C LEU A 354 9.69 -4.92 13.67
N PHE A 355 11.00 -4.72 13.74
CA PHE A 355 11.96 -5.81 13.93
C PHE A 355 11.71 -6.57 15.24
N GLN A 356 11.44 -5.85 16.33
CA GLN A 356 11.15 -6.46 17.60
C GLN A 356 9.80 -7.20 17.62
N MET A 357 8.78 -6.69 16.92
CA MET A 357 7.52 -7.43 16.70
C MET A 357 7.78 -8.76 15.97
N PHE A 358 8.62 -8.74 14.92
CA PHE A 358 9.03 -9.96 14.23
C PHE A 358 9.74 -10.95 15.17
N VAL A 359 10.73 -10.49 15.94
CA VAL A 359 11.43 -11.34 16.93
C VAL A 359 10.44 -11.90 17.96
N LEU A 360 9.49 -11.11 18.45
CA LEU A 360 8.46 -11.58 19.38
C LEU A 360 7.64 -12.70 18.76
N TYR A 361 7.17 -12.57 17.52
CA TYR A 361 6.41 -13.63 16.84
C TYR A 361 7.20 -14.94 16.70
N LEU A 362 8.51 -14.88 16.43
CA LEU A 362 9.35 -16.08 16.33
C LEU A 362 9.52 -16.83 17.66
N ASN A 363 9.42 -16.10 18.77
CA ASN A 363 9.60 -16.63 20.12
C ASN A 363 8.31 -16.99 20.82
N PHE A 364 7.17 -16.65 20.23
CA PHE A 364 5.87 -16.96 20.77
C PHE A 364 5.40 -18.36 20.35
N ARG A 365 4.37 -18.89 21.04
CA ARG A 365 3.76 -20.18 20.71
C ARG A 365 3.30 -20.18 19.24
N PHE A 366 3.36 -21.32 18.55
CA PHE A 366 2.83 -21.37 17.19
C PHE A 366 1.30 -21.33 17.20
N HIS A 367 0.71 -20.56 16.27
CA HIS A 367 -0.73 -20.55 16.00
C HIS A 367 -0.96 -20.52 14.49
N GLN A 368 -2.10 -21.00 14.01
CA GLN A 368 -2.38 -21.11 12.58
C GLN A 368 -2.23 -19.80 11.79
N LEU A 369 -2.70 -18.67 12.35
CA LEU A 369 -2.54 -17.34 11.76
C LEU A 369 -1.14 -16.73 11.96
N SER A 370 -0.29 -17.29 12.82
CA SER A 370 1.05 -16.74 13.10
C SER A 370 1.98 -16.84 11.87
N SER A 371 1.95 -17.97 11.15
CA SER A 371 2.70 -18.13 9.90
C SER A 371 2.27 -17.12 8.85
N GLN A 372 0.97 -16.83 8.78
CA GLN A 372 0.45 -15.78 7.90
C GLN A 372 0.97 -14.41 8.31
N ILE A 373 0.87 -14.04 9.59
CA ILE A 373 1.30 -12.73 10.08
C ILE A 373 2.80 -12.51 9.83
N ILE A 374 3.63 -13.52 10.11
CA ILE A 374 5.08 -13.47 9.86
C ILE A 374 5.36 -13.40 8.36
N PHE A 375 4.64 -14.19 7.55
CA PHE A 375 4.76 -14.10 6.09
C PHE A 375 4.41 -12.70 5.59
N ASP A 376 3.25 -12.15 5.97
CA ASP A 376 2.84 -10.80 5.58
C ASP A 376 3.88 -9.78 6.06
N LEU A 377 4.41 -9.88 7.28
CA LEU A 377 5.49 -9.02 7.77
C LEU A 377 6.71 -9.07 6.84
N LEU A 378 7.20 -10.26 6.49
CA LEU A 378 8.38 -10.42 5.64
C LEU A 378 8.13 -10.05 4.17
N ASP A 379 6.91 -10.26 3.66
CA ASP A 379 6.50 -9.90 2.30
C ASP A 379 6.59 -8.37 2.11
N PHE A 380 6.07 -7.58 3.06
CA PHE A 380 6.10 -6.12 2.96
C PHE A 380 7.41 -5.50 3.42
N THR A 381 8.02 -6.04 4.47
CA THR A 381 9.07 -5.32 5.19
C THR A 381 10.42 -6.02 5.18
N GLY A 382 10.50 -7.24 4.64
CA GLY A 382 11.71 -8.05 4.63
C GLY A 382 12.92 -7.33 4.03
N TYR A 383 12.74 -6.61 2.91
CA TYR A 383 13.82 -5.83 2.32
C TYR A 383 14.25 -4.62 3.17
N HIS A 384 13.30 -3.95 3.83
CA HIS A 384 13.60 -2.83 4.74
C HIS A 384 14.40 -3.32 5.95
N LEU A 385 13.97 -4.44 6.56
CA LEU A 385 14.67 -5.09 7.67
C LEU A 385 16.05 -5.60 7.24
N LEU A 386 16.15 -6.23 6.07
CA LEU A 386 17.43 -6.68 5.53
C LEU A 386 18.38 -5.52 5.26
N ARG A 387 17.87 -4.39 4.76
CA ARG A 387 18.67 -3.19 4.53
C ARG A 387 19.18 -2.57 5.84
N LYS A 388 18.35 -2.53 6.89
CA LYS A 388 18.73 -1.93 8.18
C LYS A 388 19.65 -2.83 9.02
N TYR A 389 19.35 -4.13 9.08
CA TYR A 389 20.03 -5.08 9.99
C TYR A 389 21.02 -6.01 9.26
N GLY A 390 20.99 -6.05 7.93
CA GLY A 390 21.97 -6.76 7.10
C GLY A 390 22.15 -8.22 7.51
N LYS A 391 23.40 -8.56 7.84
CA LYS A 391 23.82 -9.91 8.25
C LYS A 391 23.00 -10.46 9.41
N VAL A 392 22.70 -9.62 10.41
CA VAL A 392 21.95 -10.03 11.60
C VAL A 392 20.58 -10.58 11.21
N PHE A 393 19.85 -9.89 10.33
CA PHE A 393 18.54 -10.35 9.89
C PHE A 393 18.63 -11.60 9.01
N ALA A 394 19.62 -11.68 8.11
CA ALA A 394 19.84 -12.87 7.30
C ALA A 394 20.09 -14.13 8.16
N GLU A 395 20.87 -14.03 9.23
CA GLU A 395 21.10 -15.13 10.17
C GLU A 395 19.82 -15.58 10.89
N ILE A 396 18.92 -14.65 11.21
CA ILE A 396 17.60 -14.98 11.79
C ILE A 396 16.75 -15.75 10.77
N LEU A 397 16.71 -15.30 9.52
CA LEU A 397 16.00 -16.00 8.44
C LEU A 397 16.57 -17.40 8.21
N GLU A 398 17.88 -17.58 8.26
CA GLU A 398 18.52 -18.90 8.21
C GLU A 398 18.10 -19.79 9.39
N GLY A 399 18.03 -19.20 10.60
CA GLY A 399 17.51 -19.88 11.79
C GLY A 399 16.06 -20.33 11.65
N MET A 400 15.21 -19.54 11.00
CA MET A 400 13.82 -19.92 10.71
C MET A 400 13.71 -21.15 9.79
N LEU A 401 14.67 -21.31 8.87
CA LEU A 401 14.73 -22.41 7.89
C LEU A 401 15.47 -23.65 8.41
N CYS A 402 16.01 -23.63 9.62
CA CYS A 402 16.83 -24.72 10.16
C CYS A 402 16.01 -26.01 10.30
N ARG A 403 16.38 -27.07 9.56
CA ARG A 403 15.63 -28.33 9.56
C ARG A 403 15.46 -28.93 10.95
N GLY A 404 14.21 -29.26 11.31
CA GLY A 404 13.80 -29.92 12.55
C GLY A 404 13.74 -29.01 13.79
N ASP A 405 14.36 -27.83 13.76
CA ASP A 405 14.47 -26.92 14.91
C ASP A 405 13.95 -25.50 14.62
N GLY A 406 13.87 -25.12 13.35
CA GLY A 406 13.50 -23.81 12.85
C GLY A 406 12.00 -23.53 12.93
N TYR A 407 11.64 -22.24 12.94
CA TYR A 407 10.23 -21.80 13.02
C TYR A 407 9.36 -22.48 11.96
N CYS A 408 9.85 -22.60 10.73
CA CYS A 408 9.09 -23.18 9.63
C CYS A 408 8.80 -24.67 9.79
N ASP A 409 9.54 -25.41 10.63
CA ASP A 409 9.28 -26.83 10.93
C ASP A 409 8.52 -27.02 12.26
N ARG A 410 8.35 -25.95 13.06
CA ARG A 410 7.67 -26.07 14.37
C ARG A 410 6.24 -26.55 14.24
N TYR A 411 5.52 -26.17 13.18
CA TYR A 411 4.14 -26.61 12.98
C TYR A 411 4.03 -28.14 12.87
N GLU A 412 5.04 -28.82 12.35
CA GLU A 412 5.07 -30.29 12.26
C GLU A 412 5.13 -30.96 13.65
N LYS A 413 5.57 -30.23 14.68
CA LYS A 413 5.63 -30.70 16.08
C LYS A 413 4.34 -30.44 16.85
N TYR A 414 3.48 -29.55 16.37
CA TYR A 414 2.13 -29.42 16.90
C TYR A 414 1.29 -30.48 16.19
N THR A 415 0.86 -31.50 16.93
CA THR A 415 0.03 -32.55 16.34
C THR A 415 -1.24 -31.92 15.77
N SER A 416 -1.78 -32.49 14.69
CA SER A 416 -3.06 -32.09 14.13
C SER A 416 -4.10 -31.90 15.24
N ASP A 417 -4.13 -32.78 16.24
CA ASP A 417 -5.01 -32.72 17.42
C ASP A 417 -4.86 -31.44 18.26
N GLN A 418 -3.65 -30.87 18.38
CA GLN A 418 -3.42 -29.61 19.11
C GLN A 418 -3.83 -28.37 18.31
N MET A 419 -3.85 -28.46 16.98
CA MET A 419 -4.37 -27.40 16.10
C MET A 419 -5.89 -27.51 15.90
N ILE A 420 -6.44 -28.71 15.97
CA ILE A 420 -7.85 -29.06 15.74
C ILE A 420 -8.72 -28.76 16.98
N ASN A 421 -8.16 -28.78 18.19
CA ASN A 421 -8.91 -28.50 19.42
C ASN A 421 -9.27 -27.02 19.63
N GLU A 422 -8.89 -26.10 18.72
CA GLU A 422 -9.43 -24.73 18.73
C GLU A 422 -10.75 -24.66 17.95
N ILE A 423 -11.83 -24.89 18.70
CA ILE A 423 -13.23 -24.59 18.40
C ILE A 423 -13.83 -25.52 17.33
N GLN A 424 -14.16 -26.75 17.74
CA GLN A 424 -15.17 -27.57 17.07
C GLN A 424 -16.56 -27.05 17.45
N ASN A 425 -17.10 -26.15 16.64
CA ASN A 425 -18.56 -26.03 16.57
C ASN A 425 -19.05 -27.02 15.52
N CYS A 426 -19.68 -28.09 15.98
CA CYS A 426 -20.83 -28.79 15.41
C CYS A 426 -20.70 -30.31 15.60
N GLU A 427 -21.46 -30.79 16.58
CA GLU A 427 -22.08 -32.11 16.73
C GLU A 427 -21.18 -33.36 16.64
N ASP A 428 -21.43 -34.28 17.58
CA ASP A 428 -20.86 -35.63 17.63
C ASP A 428 -21.07 -36.39 16.31
N VAL A 429 -20.16 -36.22 15.33
CA VAL A 429 -20.03 -37.16 14.21
C VAL A 429 -19.13 -38.29 14.69
N VAL A 430 -19.77 -39.29 15.29
CA VAL A 430 -19.20 -40.62 15.48
C VAL A 430 -18.98 -41.22 14.10
N GLY A 431 -17.72 -41.33 13.68
CA GLY A 431 -17.33 -42.19 12.56
C GLY A 431 -16.50 -41.49 11.49
N ASP A 432 -15.31 -42.07 11.28
CA ASP A 432 -14.43 -41.99 10.12
C ASP A 432 -13.64 -40.70 9.85
N GLU A 433 -12.33 -40.92 9.74
CA GLU A 433 -11.19 -40.09 9.33
C GLU A 433 -11.30 -38.55 9.42
N PRO A 434 -10.30 -37.86 10.01
CA PRO A 434 -10.28 -36.41 10.09
C PRO A 434 -10.35 -35.81 8.68
N ASP A 435 -11.47 -35.14 8.41
CA ASP A 435 -11.74 -34.52 7.13
C ASP A 435 -10.63 -33.51 6.80
N LYS A 436 -9.91 -33.78 5.69
CA LYS A 436 -8.85 -32.90 5.16
C LYS A 436 -9.40 -31.57 4.65
N SER A 437 -10.71 -31.33 4.75
CA SER A 437 -11.37 -30.04 4.57
C SER A 437 -11.01 -29.01 5.67
N ASN A 438 -10.20 -29.39 6.66
CA ASN A 438 -9.75 -28.53 7.76
C ASN A 438 -8.90 -27.34 7.26
N THR A 439 -9.60 -26.26 6.88
CA THR A 439 -9.04 -25.07 6.23
C THR A 439 -7.84 -24.45 6.96
N GLY A 440 -7.78 -24.57 8.29
CA GLY A 440 -6.66 -24.09 9.11
C GLY A 440 -5.32 -24.76 8.78
N ILE A 441 -5.29 -26.11 8.71
CA ILE A 441 -4.06 -26.87 8.43
C ILE A 441 -3.56 -26.58 7.01
N THR A 442 -4.45 -26.66 6.03
CA THR A 442 -4.14 -26.35 4.63
C THR A 442 -3.54 -24.95 4.49
N ILE A 443 -4.06 -23.96 5.23
CA ILE A 443 -3.57 -22.59 5.14
C ILE A 443 -2.23 -22.41 5.87
N VAL A 444 -2.02 -23.10 7.00
CA VAL A 444 -0.71 -23.17 7.65
C VAL A 444 0.34 -23.73 6.69
N GLU A 445 0.05 -24.82 5.99
CA GLU A 445 0.95 -25.41 4.99
C GLU A 445 1.24 -24.42 3.85
N ILE A 446 0.22 -23.74 3.33
CA ILE A 446 0.36 -22.71 2.29
C ILE A 446 1.28 -21.59 2.77
N TYR A 447 1.02 -21.01 3.94
CA TYR A 447 1.81 -19.89 4.44
C TYR A 447 3.19 -20.31 4.91
N ASN A 448 3.40 -21.52 5.44
CA ASN A 448 4.73 -22.02 5.75
C ASN A 448 5.55 -22.23 4.48
N LYS A 449 4.96 -22.76 3.41
CA LYS A 449 5.64 -22.86 2.11
C LYS A 449 6.03 -21.49 1.57
N LYS A 450 5.11 -20.53 1.61
CA LYS A 450 5.37 -19.13 1.22
C LYS A 450 6.44 -18.48 2.09
N LEU A 451 6.37 -18.67 3.40
CA LEU A 451 7.32 -18.13 4.38
C LEU A 451 8.73 -18.66 4.12
N ARG A 452 8.87 -19.97 3.87
CA ARG A 452 10.17 -20.55 3.48
C ARG A 452 10.72 -19.92 2.22
N SER A 453 9.90 -19.86 1.17
CA SER A 453 10.29 -19.27 -0.11
C SER A 453 10.71 -17.80 0.06
N GLN A 454 10.01 -17.03 0.90
CA GLN A 454 10.34 -15.64 1.19
C GLN A 454 11.65 -15.50 1.95
N CYS A 455 11.89 -16.33 2.96
CA CYS A 455 13.17 -16.35 3.69
C CYS A 455 14.34 -16.69 2.74
N GLU A 456 14.19 -17.74 1.92
CA GLU A 456 15.19 -18.15 0.93
C GLU A 456 15.48 -17.03 -0.09
N SER A 457 14.44 -16.35 -0.58
CA SER A 457 14.57 -15.21 -1.49
C SER A 457 15.37 -14.08 -0.87
N LEU A 458 15.02 -13.64 0.34
CA LEU A 458 15.71 -12.57 1.05
C LEU A 458 17.17 -12.93 1.39
N ILE A 459 17.45 -14.18 1.78
CA ILE A 459 18.82 -14.67 2.02
C ILE A 459 19.62 -14.68 0.72
N LYS A 460 19.02 -15.15 -0.38
CA LYS A 460 19.66 -15.15 -1.70
C LYS A 460 20.00 -13.73 -2.13
N ASP A 461 19.08 -12.79 -1.99
CA ASP A 461 19.31 -11.38 -2.28
C ASP A 461 20.46 -10.80 -1.45
N PHE A 462 20.48 -11.09 -0.14
CA PHE A 462 21.57 -10.69 0.75
C PHE A 462 22.94 -11.18 0.26
N ARG A 463 23.03 -12.48 -0.10
CA ARG A 463 24.27 -13.12 -0.55
C ARG A 463 24.72 -12.62 -1.93
N GLN A 464 23.79 -12.38 -2.84
CA GLN A 464 24.09 -12.00 -4.22
C GLN A 464 24.44 -10.52 -4.36
N LYS A 465 23.71 -9.64 -3.67
CA LYS A 465 23.90 -8.18 -3.84
C LYS A 465 25.06 -7.66 -2.99
N GLY A 466 25.46 -8.39 -1.94
CA GLY A 466 26.35 -7.89 -0.90
C GLY A 466 25.72 -6.67 -0.21
N ILE A 467 26.16 -6.32 0.99
CA ILE A 467 25.74 -5.03 1.58
C ILE A 467 26.50 -3.92 0.84
N ASN A 468 26.11 -3.60 -0.39
CA ASN A 468 26.48 -2.33 -0.97
C ASN A 468 25.34 -1.36 -0.69
N ASN A 469 25.68 -0.26 -0.02
CA ASN A 469 24.87 0.89 0.38
C ASN A 469 24.13 1.61 -0.78
N ASN A 470 23.94 0.95 -1.93
CA ASN A 470 23.35 1.44 -3.16
C ASN A 470 21.95 0.87 -3.43
N LEU A 471 21.30 0.23 -2.44
CA LEU A 471 19.84 0.09 -2.51
C LEU A 471 19.26 1.51 -2.47
N PRO A 472 18.39 1.90 -3.43
CA PRO A 472 17.82 3.24 -3.46
C PRO A 472 17.28 3.60 -2.08
N ARG A 473 17.68 4.77 -1.56
CA ARG A 473 16.94 5.41 -0.48
C ARG A 473 15.60 5.82 -1.09
N TYR A 474 14.61 4.94 -1.03
CA TYR A 474 13.23 5.29 -1.35
C TYR A 474 12.78 6.46 -0.46
#